data_AF-A0A8X6IXD6-F1
#
_entry.id   AF-A0A8X6IXD6-F1
#
_cell.length_a   1.000
_cell.length_b   1.000
_cell.length_c   1.000
_cell.angle_alpha   90.00
_cell.angle_beta   90.00
_cell.angle_gamma   90.00
#
_symmetry.space_group_name_H-M   'P 1'
#
loop_
_entity.id
_entity.type
_entity.pdbx_description
1 polymer ?
#
loop_
_entity_poly.entity_id
_entity_poly.type
_entity_poly.pdbx_seq_one_letter_code
_entity_poly.pdbx_strand_id
1 'polypeptide(L)'
;MDRKKVCEKSSAKKKMTSIELKREIIEKHEQGVRVVEIDFEESEEEVISTSEIKEILGMWERVSLFVEKKHTEKVATGRASDLFNDTCLTHFRNILRGKKKQTSLDMFFSKRRIGESEKSVAKKAKTSEDI
;
A
#
# COMPACT_ATOMS: atom_id res chain seq x y z
N MET A 1 54.05 16.47 3.72
CA MET A 1 52.95 17.32 4.20
C MET A 1 52.07 17.57 3.01
N ASP A 2 50.80 17.17 3.05
CA ASP A 2 49.68 17.72 2.27
C ASP A 2 48.41 16.93 2.65
N ARG A 3 47.72 17.42 3.68
CA ARG A 3 46.37 16.98 4.05
C ARG A 3 45.58 18.23 4.37
N LYS A 4 44.68 18.61 3.46
CA LYS A 4 43.40 19.32 3.73
C LYS A 4 42.75 19.72 2.41
N LYS A 5 41.60 19.11 2.10
CA LYS A 5 40.34 19.83 1.89
C LYS A 5 39.16 18.86 1.92
N VAL A 6 38.67 18.57 3.13
CA VAL A 6 37.29 18.10 3.30
C VAL A 6 36.41 19.33 3.10
N CYS A 7 35.57 19.33 2.07
CA CYS A 7 34.53 20.32 1.87
C CYS A 7 33.20 19.67 2.26
N GLU A 8 32.88 19.80 3.55
CA GLU A 8 31.54 19.65 4.09
C GLU A 8 30.65 20.75 3.48
N LYS A 9 29.63 20.37 2.71
CA LYS A 9 28.49 21.25 2.39
C LYS A 9 27.18 20.47 2.37
N SER A 10 26.55 20.52 3.53
CA SER A 10 25.12 20.49 3.83
C SER A 10 24.13 20.70 2.67
N SER A 11 23.17 19.78 2.60
CA SER A 11 21.73 19.98 2.37
C SER A 11 21.30 20.92 1.25
N ALA A 12 20.99 20.33 0.09
CA ALA A 12 20.01 20.90 -0.83
C ALA A 12 18.80 19.97 -0.86
N LYS A 13 17.76 20.28 -0.06
CA LYS A 13 16.42 19.71 -0.27
C LYS A 13 15.93 20.23 -1.63
N LYS A 14 16.20 19.47 -2.69
CA LYS A 14 15.76 19.78 -4.05
C LYS A 14 14.23 19.81 -4.05
N LYS A 15 13.65 21.01 -4.06
CA LYS A 15 12.21 21.19 -4.25
C LYS A 15 11.90 20.85 -5.71
N MET A 16 11.62 19.58 -5.96
CA MET A 16 11.24 19.08 -7.27
C MET A 16 9.83 19.57 -7.61
N THR A 17 9.61 20.00 -8.85
CA THR A 17 8.28 20.49 -9.27
C THR A 17 7.26 19.34 -9.28
N SER A 18 5.97 19.66 -9.13
CA SER A 18 4.90 18.63 -9.10
C SER A 18 4.89 17.73 -10.36
N ILE A 19 5.36 18.24 -11.50
CA ILE A 19 5.43 17.48 -12.75
C ILE A 19 6.60 16.49 -12.73
N GLU A 20 7.77 16.91 -12.26
CA GLU A 20 8.94 16.05 -12.14
C GLU A 20 8.71 14.94 -11.12
N LEU A 21 8.08 15.26 -9.98
CA LEU A 21 7.66 14.25 -8.99
C LEU A 21 6.73 13.20 -9.60
N LYS A 22 5.75 13.64 -10.41
CA LYS A 22 4.83 12.71 -11.09
C LYS A 22 5.56 11.81 -12.10
N ARG A 23 6.55 12.33 -12.81
CA ARG A 23 7.36 11.54 -13.75
C ARG A 23 8.22 10.51 -13.03
N GLU A 24 8.87 10.91 -11.94
CA GLU A 24 9.69 10.01 -11.12
C GLU A 24 8.84 8.88 -10.51
N ILE A 25 7.63 9.19 -10.04
CA ILE A 25 6.68 8.17 -9.55
C ILE A 25 6.30 7.18 -10.65
N ILE A 26 6.01 7.66 -11.86
CA ILE A 26 5.67 6.81 -13.01
C ILE A 26 6.86 5.93 -13.40
N GLU A 27 8.07 6.50 -13.47
CA GLU A 27 9.30 5.78 -13.82
C GLU A 27 9.63 4.69 -12.81
N LYS A 28 9.55 4.99 -11.50
CA LYS A 28 9.73 4.00 -10.43
C LYS A 28 8.70 2.88 -10.52
N HIS A 29 7.45 3.22 -10.83
CA HIS A 29 6.37 2.24 -10.99
C HIS A 29 6.57 1.35 -12.24
N GLU A 30 7.10 1.89 -13.34
CA GLU A 30 7.40 1.14 -14.56
C GLU A 30 8.61 0.21 -14.39
N GLN A 31 9.53 0.55 -13.49
CA GLN A 31 10.63 -0.32 -13.03
C GLN A 31 10.16 -1.41 -12.03
N GLY A 32 8.86 -1.51 -11.74
CA GLY A 32 8.30 -2.50 -10.82
C GLY A 32 8.48 -2.17 -9.33
N VAL A 33 9.02 -0.99 -9.01
CA VAL A 33 9.16 -0.52 -7.63
C VAL A 33 7.82 0.04 -7.18
N ARG A 34 7.06 -0.75 -6.42
CA ARG A 34 5.85 -0.24 -5.73
C ARG A 34 6.32 0.80 -4.71
N VAL A 35 5.88 2.04 -4.88
CA VAL A 35 5.99 3.08 -3.84
C VAL A 35 4.98 2.73 -2.74
N VAL A 36 5.30 1.71 -1.96
CA VAL A 36 4.65 1.43 -0.68
C VAL A 36 5.44 2.23 0.32
N GLU A 37 4.84 3.30 0.83
CA GLU A 37 5.39 4.04 1.96
C GLU A 37 5.68 3.06 3.10
N ILE A 38 6.96 2.94 3.43
CA ILE A 38 7.46 2.26 4.61
C ILE A 38 7.08 3.14 5.80
N ASP A 39 6.19 2.63 6.64
CA ASP A 39 6.08 2.93 8.07
C ASP A 39 5.10 1.93 8.70
N PHE A 40 5.49 0.67 8.70
CA PHE A 40 5.01 -0.32 9.68
C PHE A 40 6.22 -1.18 9.98
N GLU A 41 6.56 -1.30 11.27
CA GLU A 41 7.64 -2.16 11.76
C GLU A 41 7.67 -3.46 10.96
N GLU A 42 8.82 -3.70 10.35
CA GLU A 42 9.16 -4.84 9.53
C GLU A 42 9.14 -6.09 10.42
N SER A 43 7.92 -6.58 10.70
CA SER A 43 7.71 -8.00 10.91
C SER A 43 7.71 -8.59 9.50
N GLU A 44 8.68 -9.47 9.24
CA GLU A 44 8.79 -10.31 8.04
C GLU A 44 7.60 -11.28 7.98
N GLU A 45 6.38 -10.75 7.91
CA GLU A 45 5.16 -11.52 8.05
C GLU A 45 4.75 -12.05 6.67
N GLU A 46 4.67 -13.38 6.61
CA GLU A 46 3.95 -14.16 5.62
C GLU A 46 2.77 -13.37 5.05
N VAL A 47 2.56 -13.42 3.73
CA VAL A 47 1.45 -12.73 3.07
C VAL A 47 0.13 -13.38 3.53
N ILE A 48 -0.37 -13.01 4.71
CA ILE A 48 -1.62 -13.53 5.26
C ILE A 48 -2.72 -13.18 4.26
N SER A 49 -3.51 -14.16 3.84
CA SER A 49 -4.55 -13.93 2.84
C SER A 49 -5.70 -13.08 3.41
N THR A 50 -6.43 -12.38 2.53
CA THR A 50 -7.63 -11.62 2.92
C THR A 50 -8.69 -12.52 3.57
N SER A 51 -8.79 -13.79 3.16
CA SER A 51 -9.70 -14.78 3.73
C SER A 51 -9.33 -15.16 5.15
N GLU A 52 -8.06 -15.46 5.41
CA GLU A 52 -7.57 -15.80 6.77
C GLU A 52 -7.78 -14.65 7.74
N ILE A 53 -7.53 -13.41 7.30
CA ILE A 53 -7.78 -12.22 8.13
C ILE A 53 -9.28 -12.07 8.46
N LYS A 54 -10.17 -12.31 7.49
CA LYS A 54 -11.61 -12.26 7.74
C LYS A 54 -12.07 -13.37 8.68
N GLU A 55 -11.46 -14.55 8.57
CA GLU A 55 -11.76 -15.68 9.44
C GLU A 55 -11.41 -15.36 10.90
N ILE A 56 -10.18 -14.88 11.18
CA ILE A 56 -9.78 -14.56 12.56
C ILE A 56 -10.65 -13.44 13.17
N LEU A 57 -11.01 -12.42 12.37
CA LEU A 57 -11.93 -11.37 12.81
C LEU A 57 -13.30 -11.93 13.17
N GLY A 58 -13.83 -12.86 12.37
CA GLY A 58 -15.10 -13.52 12.65
C GLY A 58 -15.04 -14.49 13.84
N MET A 59 -13.93 -15.20 14.02
CA MET A 59 -13.71 -16.05 15.20
C MET A 59 -13.73 -15.22 16.48
N TRP A 60 -13.05 -14.07 16.47
CA TRP A 60 -13.05 -13.18 17.63
C TRP A 60 -14.44 -12.66 17.98
N GLU A 61 -15.24 -12.27 17.00
CA GLU A 61 -16.62 -11.81 17.24
C GLU A 61 -17.44 -12.85 18.02
N ARG A 62 -17.32 -14.13 17.63
CA ARG A 62 -18.00 -15.23 18.35
C ARG A 62 -17.49 -15.38 19.78
N VAL A 63 -16.17 -15.31 20.00
CA VAL A 63 -15.56 -15.40 21.33
C VAL A 63 -16.03 -14.24 22.20
N SER A 64 -15.96 -13.00 21.69
CA SER A 64 -16.36 -11.79 22.41
C SER A 64 -17.83 -11.87 22.84
N LEU A 65 -18.74 -12.25 21.95
CA LEU A 65 -20.16 -12.41 22.27
C LEU A 65 -20.42 -13.49 23.32
N PHE A 66 -19.72 -14.63 23.22
CA PHE A 66 -19.84 -15.69 24.20
C PHE A 66 -19.40 -15.23 25.59
N VAL A 67 -18.24 -14.58 25.65
CA VAL A 67 -17.63 -14.06 26.86
C VAL A 67 -18.51 -12.97 27.50
N GLU A 68 -19.00 -12.01 26.69
CA GLU A 68 -19.92 -10.97 27.14
C GLU A 68 -21.21 -11.54 27.72
N LYS A 69 -21.72 -12.65 27.18
CA LYS A 69 -22.94 -13.29 27.68
C LYS A 69 -22.71 -14.15 28.93
N LYS A 70 -21.58 -14.87 29.01
CA LYS A 70 -21.37 -15.96 29.98
C LYS A 70 -20.44 -15.62 31.12
N HIS A 71 -19.54 -14.65 30.96
CA HIS A 71 -18.56 -14.34 31.98
C HIS A 71 -19.18 -13.47 33.09
N THR A 72 -19.03 -13.87 34.35
CA THR A 72 -19.59 -13.16 35.51
C THR A 72 -18.86 -11.85 35.78
N GLU A 73 -17.54 -11.85 35.61
CA GLU A 73 -16.73 -10.64 35.69
C GLU A 73 -16.84 -9.90 34.35
N LYS A 74 -17.21 -8.61 34.38
CA LYS A 74 -17.39 -7.81 33.15
C LYS A 74 -16.25 -6.82 32.89
N VAL A 75 -15.58 -6.34 33.93
CA VAL A 75 -14.65 -5.22 33.84
C VAL A 75 -13.27 -5.69 33.37
N ALA A 76 -12.67 -6.67 34.04
CA ALA A 76 -11.42 -7.28 33.62
C ALA A 76 -11.56 -7.95 32.26
N THR A 77 -12.67 -8.64 32.03
CA THR A 77 -12.97 -9.27 30.74
C THR A 77 -13.17 -8.25 29.62
N GLY A 78 -13.87 -7.14 29.88
CA GLY A 78 -14.00 -6.04 28.94
C GLY A 78 -12.63 -5.46 28.58
N ARG A 79 -11.79 -5.17 29.58
CA ARG A 79 -10.42 -4.67 29.37
C ARG A 79 -9.56 -5.61 28.53
N ALA A 80 -9.67 -6.92 28.75
CA ALA A 80 -8.95 -7.90 27.94
C ALA A 80 -9.44 -7.90 26.48
N SER A 81 -10.75 -7.74 26.27
CA SER A 81 -11.35 -7.65 24.93
C SER A 81 -10.92 -6.37 24.20
N ASP A 82 -10.90 -5.24 24.91
CA ASP A 82 -10.47 -3.96 24.37
C ASP A 82 -8.99 -4.01 23.99
N LEU A 83 -8.14 -4.55 24.86
CA LEU A 83 -6.70 -4.71 24.59
C LEU A 83 -6.46 -5.57 23.34
N PHE A 84 -7.19 -6.68 23.17
CA PHE A 84 -7.06 -7.52 21.99
C PHE A 84 -7.54 -6.83 20.71
N ASN A 85 -8.59 -6.01 20.81
CA ASN A 85 -9.07 -5.20 19.70
C ASN A 85 -8.03 -4.15 19.26
N ASP A 86 -7.44 -3.44 20.22
CA ASP A 86 -6.50 -2.35 19.97
C ASP A 86 -5.15 -2.84 19.45
N THR A 87 -4.72 -4.03 19.87
CA THR A 87 -3.45 -4.63 19.45
C THR A 87 -3.63 -5.50 18.20
N CYS A 88 -4.15 -6.72 18.38
CA CYS A 88 -4.19 -7.74 17.34
C CYS A 88 -5.15 -7.39 16.21
N LEU A 89 -6.40 -7.03 16.53
CA LEU A 89 -7.40 -6.84 15.47
C LEU A 89 -7.21 -5.56 14.67
N THR A 90 -6.65 -4.52 15.30
CA THR A 90 -6.28 -3.29 14.60
C THR A 90 -5.20 -3.54 13.55
N HIS A 91 -4.19 -4.36 13.85
CA HIS A 91 -3.18 -4.80 12.88
C HIS A 91 -3.84 -5.46 11.65
N PHE A 92 -4.69 -6.47 11.89
CA PHE A 92 -5.39 -7.17 10.82
C PHE A 92 -6.31 -6.26 9.99
N ARG A 93 -7.03 -5.34 10.64
CA ARG A 93 -7.85 -4.33 9.93
C ARG A 93 -6.98 -3.37 9.11
N ASN A 94 -5.80 -3.00 9.60
CA ASN A 94 -4.83 -2.20 8.85
C ASN A 94 -4.36 -2.91 7.58
N ILE A 95 -4.02 -4.20 7.69
CA ILE A 95 -3.64 -5.00 6.53
C ILE A 95 -4.75 -5.02 5.47
N LEU A 96 -6.01 -5.22 5.87
CA LEU A 96 -7.15 -5.17 4.95
C LEU A 96 -7.31 -3.79 4.28
N ARG A 97 -7.14 -2.71 5.05
CA ARG A 97 -7.17 -1.34 4.52
C ARG A 97 -6.04 -1.10 3.52
N GLY A 98 -4.84 -1.59 3.81
CA GLY A 98 -3.68 -1.53 2.91
C GLY A 98 -3.96 -2.25 1.59
N LYS A 99 -4.47 -3.49 1.65
CA LYS A 99 -4.84 -4.28 0.46
C LYS A 99 -5.89 -3.59 -0.41
N LYS A 100 -6.93 -3.00 0.19
CA LYS A 100 -7.96 -2.25 -0.56
C LYS A 100 -7.38 -1.04 -1.29
N LYS A 101 -6.45 -0.31 -0.66
CA LYS A 101 -5.73 0.81 -1.29
C LYS A 101 -4.87 0.32 -2.46
N GLN A 102 -4.15 -0.78 -2.29
CA GLN A 102 -3.33 -1.39 -3.35
C GLN A 102 -4.18 -1.75 -4.57
N THR A 103 -5.28 -2.48 -4.39
CA THR A 103 -6.19 -2.84 -5.51
C THR A 103 -6.77 -1.61 -6.20
N SER A 104 -7.09 -0.54 -5.45
CA SER A 104 -7.59 0.71 -6.05
C SER A 104 -6.53 1.42 -6.89
N LEU A 105 -5.26 1.43 -6.46
CA LEU A 105 -4.15 1.99 -7.23
C LEU A 105 -3.88 1.17 -8.48
N ASP A 106 -3.86 -0.16 -8.36
CA ASP A 106 -3.66 -1.08 -9.47
C ASP A 106 -4.72 -0.85 -10.56
N MET A 107 -5.99 -0.69 -10.17
CA MET A 107 -7.08 -0.36 -11.10
C MET A 107 -6.89 1.02 -11.76
N PHE A 108 -6.41 2.01 -11.02
CA PHE A 108 -6.18 3.36 -11.55
C PHE A 108 -5.03 3.39 -12.58
N PHE A 109 -3.92 2.72 -12.30
CA PHE A 109 -2.81 2.59 -13.25
C PHE A 109 -3.18 1.72 -14.46
N SER A 110 -3.95 0.64 -14.26
CA SER A 110 -4.45 -0.19 -15.35
C SER A 110 -5.40 0.58 -16.27
N LYS A 111 -6.26 1.43 -15.73
CA LYS A 111 -7.15 2.29 -16.51
C LYS A 111 -6.39 3.33 -17.34
N ARG A 112 -5.23 3.79 -16.87
CA ARG A 112 -4.36 4.71 -17.63
C ARG A 112 -3.70 4.03 -18.83
N ARG A 113 -3.25 2.78 -18.69
CA ARG A 113 -2.66 1.98 -19.78
C ARG A 113 -3.64 1.78 -20.96
N ILE A 114 -4.94 1.63 -20.67
CA ILE A 114 -5.98 1.45 -21.70
C ILE A 114 -6.13 2.68 -22.61
N GLY A 115 -5.88 3.89 -22.09
CA GLY A 115 -5.97 5.14 -22.88
C GLY A 115 -4.83 5.40 -23.87
N GLU A 116 -3.72 4.64 -23.80
CA GLU A 116 -2.59 4.77 -24.73
C GLU A 116 -2.67 3.80 -25.91
N SER A 117 -3.39 2.68 -25.75
CA SER A 117 -3.56 1.68 -26.81
C SER A 117 -4.52 2.11 -27.93
N GLU A 118 -5.45 3.03 -27.68
CA GLU A 118 -6.40 3.48 -28.71
C GLU A 118 -5.80 4.50 -29.69
N LYS A 119 -4.71 5.19 -29.33
CA LYS A 119 -4.06 6.18 -30.20
C LYS A 119 -3.05 5.61 -31.19
N SER A 120 -2.58 4.37 -30.99
CA SER A 120 -1.56 3.75 -31.85
C SER A 120 -2.12 3.00 -33.07
N VAL A 121 -3.43 2.69 -33.09
CA VAL A 121 -4.05 1.97 -34.23
C VAL A 121 -4.43 2.90 -35.39
N ALA A 122 -4.63 4.20 -35.14
CA ALA A 122 -5.17 5.13 -36.15
C ALA A 122 -4.14 5.74 -37.13
N LYS A 123 -2.85 5.38 -37.08
CA LYS A 123 -1.80 5.99 -37.94
C LYS A 123 -1.17 5.08 -38.99
N LYS A 124 -1.64 3.86 -39.20
CA LYS A 124 -1.08 2.96 -40.22
C LYS A 124 -2.12 2.51 -41.24
N ALA A 125 -2.74 3.47 -41.94
CA ALA A 125 -3.54 3.20 -43.14
C ALA A 125 -3.64 4.45 -44.03
N LYS A 126 -2.51 4.88 -44.62
CA LYS A 126 -2.52 5.59 -45.91
C LYS A 126 -1.11 5.73 -46.49
N THR A 127 -1.05 5.69 -47.82
CA THR A 127 0.08 5.63 -48.78
C THR A 127 0.62 4.21 -49.02
N SER A 128 0.54 3.61 -50.21
CA SER A 128 0.21 4.13 -51.55
C SER A 128 -0.27 3.01 -52.49
N GLU A 129 -1.33 3.25 -53.26
CA GLU A 129 -1.55 2.66 -54.59
C GLU A 129 -1.51 3.79 -55.62
N ASP A 130 -0.89 3.49 -56.75
CA ASP A 130 -0.85 4.17 -58.06
C ASP A 130 -0.18 5.56 -58.18
N ILE A 131 0.94 5.62 -58.92
CA ILE A 131 1.03 5.90 -60.38
C ILE A 131 2.31 5.28 -60.93
#